data_AF-A0A961PAE5-F1
#
_entry.id   AF-A0A961PAE5-F1
#
_cell.length_a   1.000
_cell.length_b   1.000
_cell.length_c   1.000
_cell.angle_alpha   90.00
_cell.angle_beta   90.00
_cell.angle_gamma   90.00
#
_symmetry.space_group_name_H-M   'P 1'
#
loop_
_entity.id
_entity.type
_entity.pdbx_description
1 polymer ?
#
loop_
_entity_poly.entity_id
_entity_poly.type
_entity_poly.pdbx_seq_one_letter_code
_entity_poly.pdbx_strand_id
1 'polypeptide(L)'
;LDRYLGMVTRAAGFVLMNGPATAQDRWEEDAGYSPFTLAVEIAALLAAADLLDAAGRGDDATHLRETADCWNEQIEQWTFAGDPHLCRVAGVSGYYVRIAAGLATDLAAAGNGETLIKNRPPDRAFLPSEDVLSPDALALVRFGLRAPDDPHIVDTVRAIDHALKVELPQGPLWYRYTADGYGEQADGGPFDGTGIGRAWPLLAGERAHYELAAGRRAAAQALCATLEASAGDGGMLPEQSWDAGDIPDRELFRGRPAGSAMPLVWAHSEHLKLLRSLADGAVFDMPPQGRKRYIEGRTGSEIRIWRFDNQISRIPPGKRLRLELAAPANVRWSTDGWASWTDSATRPTGFGSHVVDLATHALAPGAPLAFTLFWTAAERWEGRNFEVTLAVD
;
A
#
# COMPACT_ATOMS: atom_id res chain seq x y z
N LEU A 1 12.93 23.45 10.78
CA LEU A 1 11.77 23.30 9.88
C LEU A 1 12.09 23.85 8.49
N ASP A 2 12.43 25.14 8.37
CA ASP A 2 12.62 25.83 7.09
C ASP A 2 13.59 25.14 6.12
N ARG A 3 14.67 24.53 6.63
CA ARG A 3 15.68 23.84 5.81
C ARG A 3 15.12 22.69 4.96
N TYR A 4 14.10 21.98 5.44
CA TYR A 4 13.56 20.78 4.77
C TYR A 4 12.10 20.92 4.36
N LEU A 5 11.38 21.95 4.83
CA LEU A 5 9.95 22.13 4.53
C LEU A 5 9.67 22.23 3.02
N GLY A 6 10.52 22.93 2.27
CA GLY A 6 10.38 23.01 0.82
C GLY A 6 10.55 21.66 0.11
N MET A 7 11.44 20.80 0.62
CA MET A 7 11.61 19.44 0.12
C MET A 7 10.39 18.57 0.46
N VAL A 8 9.92 18.61 1.70
CA VAL A 8 8.74 17.88 2.16
C VAL A 8 7.48 18.31 1.39
N THR A 9 7.29 19.61 1.18
CA THR A 9 6.14 20.14 0.42
C THR A 9 6.13 19.60 -1.01
N ARG A 10 7.28 19.59 -1.69
CA ARG A 10 7.37 19.03 -3.06
C ARG A 10 7.13 17.52 -3.08
N ALA A 11 7.65 16.79 -2.11
CA ALA A 11 7.43 15.35 -2.00
C ALA A 11 5.96 15.02 -1.72
N ALA A 12 5.32 15.72 -0.78
CA ALA A 12 3.88 15.56 -0.50
C ALA A 12 3.02 15.91 -1.71
N GLY A 13 3.34 17.00 -2.42
CA GLY A 13 2.69 17.36 -3.68
C GLY A 13 2.84 16.28 -4.76
N PHE A 14 4.02 15.66 -4.86
CA PHE A 14 4.22 14.53 -5.78
C PHE A 14 3.33 13.34 -5.42
N VAL A 15 3.25 12.97 -4.13
CA VAL A 15 2.39 11.87 -3.68
C VAL A 15 0.92 12.17 -3.98
N LEU A 16 0.42 13.37 -3.66
CA LEU A 16 -0.96 13.77 -3.97
C LEU A 16 -1.31 13.64 -5.46
N MET A 17 -0.38 14.02 -6.33
CA MET A 17 -0.61 14.06 -7.78
C MET A 17 -0.52 12.69 -8.46
N ASN A 18 0.17 11.72 -7.85
CA ASN A 18 0.45 10.43 -8.49
C ASN A 18 -0.18 9.23 -7.76
N GLY A 19 -0.46 9.33 -6.46
CA GLY A 19 -1.17 8.29 -5.70
C GLY A 19 -2.67 8.28 -5.98
N PRO A 20 -3.42 7.28 -5.47
CA PRO A 20 -2.96 6.22 -4.55
C PRO A 20 -2.42 4.96 -5.24
N ALA A 21 -2.60 4.82 -6.55
CA ALA A 21 -2.03 3.69 -7.30
C ALA A 21 -0.58 4.01 -7.68
N THR A 22 0.34 3.09 -7.40
CA THR A 22 1.75 3.25 -7.76
C THR A 22 2.03 2.77 -9.18
N ALA A 23 3.06 3.32 -9.81
CA ALA A 23 3.58 2.80 -11.07
C ALA A 23 4.39 1.51 -10.89
N GLN A 24 4.96 1.30 -9.69
CA GLN A 24 5.67 0.07 -9.29
C GLN A 24 5.55 -0.15 -7.78
N ASP A 25 5.33 -1.39 -7.36
CA ASP A 25 5.41 -1.81 -5.96
C ASP A 25 6.87 -1.90 -5.47
N ARG A 26 7.07 -2.25 -4.19
CA ARG A 26 8.41 -2.27 -3.57
C ARG A 26 9.38 -3.29 -4.17
N TRP A 27 8.86 -4.26 -4.92
CA TRP A 27 9.65 -5.23 -5.66
C TRP A 27 10.07 -4.74 -7.05
N GLU A 28 9.61 -3.54 -7.44
CA GLU A 28 9.93 -2.89 -8.72
C GLU A 28 9.33 -3.62 -9.94
N GLU A 29 8.17 -4.26 -9.73
CA GLU A 29 7.59 -5.16 -10.73
C GLU A 29 6.31 -4.61 -11.35
N ASP A 30 5.31 -4.27 -10.53
CA ASP A 30 3.94 -4.08 -11.01
C ASP A 30 3.29 -2.78 -10.52
N ALA A 31 2.39 -2.23 -11.36
CA ALA A 31 1.63 -1.02 -11.06
C ALA A 31 0.27 -1.36 -10.44
N GLY A 32 -0.24 -0.49 -9.56
CA GLY A 32 -1.56 -0.64 -8.95
C GLY A 32 -1.63 -0.24 -7.49
N TYR A 33 -2.65 -0.75 -6.79
CA TYR A 33 -2.85 -0.54 -5.37
C TYR A 33 -2.11 -1.61 -4.57
N SER A 34 -0.93 -1.26 -4.05
CA SER A 34 -0.15 -2.13 -3.17
C SER A 34 -0.39 -1.75 -1.71
N PRO A 35 -0.73 -2.70 -0.81
CA PRO A 35 -0.85 -2.43 0.63
C PRO A 35 0.37 -1.74 1.22
N PHE A 36 1.58 -2.12 0.78
CA PHE A 36 2.82 -1.50 1.26
C PHE A 36 2.92 -0.05 0.82
N THR A 37 2.74 0.22 -0.47
CA THR A 37 2.87 1.58 -0.99
C THR A 37 1.79 2.50 -0.41
N LEU A 38 0.54 2.04 -0.32
CA LEU A 38 -0.55 2.76 0.34
C LEU A 38 -0.19 3.10 1.79
N ALA A 39 0.35 2.14 2.54
CA ALA A 39 0.75 2.36 3.94
C ALA A 39 1.78 3.50 4.08
N VAL A 40 2.80 3.49 3.22
CA VAL A 40 3.88 4.49 3.22
C VAL A 40 3.35 5.85 2.76
N GLU A 41 2.57 5.91 1.70
CA GLU A 41 2.01 7.15 1.15
C GLU A 41 1.11 7.85 2.18
N ILE A 42 0.17 7.13 2.78
CA ILE A 42 -0.75 7.66 3.80
C ILE A 42 0.03 8.17 5.01
N ALA A 43 0.98 7.38 5.52
CA ALA A 43 1.81 7.80 6.65
C ALA A 43 2.66 9.04 6.31
N ALA A 44 3.19 9.12 5.09
CA ALA A 44 3.96 10.27 4.62
C ALA A 44 3.12 11.54 4.52
N LEU A 45 1.89 11.46 4.00
CA LEU A 45 0.96 12.60 3.93
C LEU A 45 0.63 13.13 5.33
N LEU A 46 0.35 12.24 6.29
CA LEU A 46 0.09 12.64 7.67
C LEU A 46 1.30 13.28 8.35
N ALA A 47 2.49 12.69 8.17
CA ALA A 47 3.72 13.26 8.72
C ALA A 47 4.05 14.63 8.10
N ALA A 48 3.84 14.79 6.79
CA ALA A 48 4.00 16.06 6.11
C ALA A 48 2.98 17.10 6.59
N ALA A 49 1.73 16.69 6.88
CA ALA A 49 0.70 17.57 7.43
C ALA A 49 1.11 18.17 8.77
N ASP A 50 1.67 17.37 9.68
CA ASP A 50 2.17 17.86 10.98
C ASP A 50 3.28 18.91 10.80
N LEU A 51 4.17 18.71 9.83
CA LEU A 51 5.24 19.66 9.52
C LEU A 51 4.71 20.97 8.89
N LEU A 52 3.66 20.88 8.09
CA LEU A 52 3.00 22.04 7.49
C LEU A 52 2.21 22.84 8.53
N ASP A 53 1.52 22.19 9.46
CA ASP A 53 0.87 22.84 10.61
C ASP A 53 1.88 23.59 11.47
N ALA A 54 3.02 22.95 11.79
CA ALA A 54 4.09 23.58 12.54
C ALA A 54 4.69 24.81 11.81
N ALA A 55 4.50 24.90 10.50
CA ALA A 55 4.90 26.04 9.67
C ALA A 55 3.76 27.07 9.43
N GLY A 56 2.60 26.91 10.07
CA GLY A 56 1.45 27.79 9.90
C GLY A 56 0.65 27.59 8.60
N ARG A 57 0.85 26.47 7.89
CA ARG A 57 0.15 26.12 6.64
C ARG A 57 -1.01 25.16 6.89
N GLY A 58 -1.94 25.58 7.76
CA GLY A 58 -3.04 24.72 8.26
C GLY A 58 -3.99 24.20 7.18
N ASP A 59 -4.29 25.00 6.16
CA ASP A 59 -5.16 24.57 5.05
C ASP A 59 -4.52 23.47 4.21
N ASP A 60 -3.20 23.57 3.98
CA ASP A 60 -2.45 22.55 3.24
C ASP A 60 -2.31 21.26 4.06
N ALA A 61 -2.05 21.39 5.36
CA ALA A 61 -2.02 20.26 6.27
C ALA A 61 -3.39 19.54 6.33
N THR A 62 -4.48 20.29 6.38
CA THR A 62 -5.85 19.73 6.34
C THR A 62 -6.08 18.98 5.04
N HIS A 63 -5.70 19.55 3.91
CA HIS A 63 -5.81 18.88 2.61
C HIS A 63 -5.03 17.55 2.57
N LEU A 64 -3.80 17.50 3.08
CA LEU A 64 -3.03 16.25 3.16
C LEU A 64 -3.72 15.19 4.03
N ARG A 65 -4.28 15.58 5.19
CA ARG A 65 -4.98 14.65 6.07
C ARG A 65 -6.27 14.13 5.46
N GLU A 66 -7.07 15.00 4.84
CA GLU A 66 -8.31 14.58 4.17
C GLU A 66 -8.03 13.61 3.01
N THR A 67 -6.94 13.81 2.25
CA THR A 67 -6.51 12.86 1.22
C THR A 67 -6.05 11.54 1.83
N ALA A 68 -5.24 11.57 2.89
CA ALA A 68 -4.80 10.39 3.61
C ALA A 68 -6.00 9.57 4.16
N ASP A 69 -7.01 10.24 4.72
CA ASP A 69 -8.23 9.60 5.23
C ASP A 69 -9.05 8.97 4.11
N CYS A 70 -9.19 9.67 2.98
CA CYS A 70 -9.86 9.18 1.79
C CYS A 70 -9.22 7.89 1.29
N TRP A 71 -7.89 7.82 1.26
CA TRP A 71 -7.17 6.61 0.84
C TRP A 71 -7.24 5.51 1.90
N ASN A 72 -7.04 5.84 3.17
CA ASN A 72 -7.07 4.88 4.27
C ASN A 72 -8.41 4.15 4.39
N GLU A 73 -9.53 4.84 4.17
CA GLU A 73 -10.88 4.27 4.25
C GLU A 73 -11.18 3.25 3.13
N GLN A 74 -10.41 3.26 2.04
CA GLN A 74 -10.68 2.43 0.86
C GLN A 74 -9.68 1.27 0.69
N ILE A 75 -8.69 1.13 1.57
CA ILE A 75 -7.65 0.09 1.46
C ILE A 75 -8.25 -1.31 1.32
N GLU A 76 -9.22 -1.68 2.16
CA GLU A 76 -9.83 -3.01 2.11
C GLU A 76 -10.58 -3.24 0.80
N GLN A 77 -11.34 -2.26 0.32
CA GLN A 77 -12.02 -2.35 -0.97
C GLN A 77 -11.02 -2.64 -2.10
N TRP A 78 -9.90 -1.92 -2.11
CA TRP A 78 -8.90 -2.05 -3.16
C TRP A 78 -8.06 -3.31 -3.04
N THR A 79 -7.75 -3.76 -1.82
CA THR A 79 -6.66 -4.72 -1.60
C THR A 79 -7.04 -5.96 -0.80
N PHE A 80 -8.23 -6.07 -0.20
CA PHE A 80 -8.66 -7.27 0.52
C PHE A 80 -9.63 -8.13 -0.31
N ALA A 81 -9.18 -9.31 -0.73
CA ALA A 81 -9.96 -10.34 -1.42
C ALA A 81 -9.37 -11.71 -1.07
N GLY A 82 -9.52 -12.72 -1.92
CA GLY A 82 -8.72 -13.93 -1.79
C GLY A 82 -9.29 -15.08 -2.58
N ASP A 83 -8.39 -15.90 -3.12
CA ASP A 83 -8.72 -17.15 -3.81
C ASP A 83 -9.64 -17.99 -2.92
N PRO A 84 -10.85 -18.36 -3.39
CA PRO A 84 -11.78 -19.18 -2.64
C PRO A 84 -11.19 -20.53 -2.20
N HIS A 85 -10.19 -21.08 -2.91
CA HIS A 85 -9.51 -22.30 -2.47
C HIS A 85 -8.57 -22.06 -1.31
N LEU A 86 -7.62 -21.13 -1.45
CA LEU A 86 -6.67 -20.75 -0.41
C LEU A 86 -7.39 -20.31 0.88
N CYS A 87 -8.42 -19.47 0.76
CA CYS A 87 -9.21 -19.02 1.91
C CYS A 87 -9.80 -20.18 2.71
N ARG A 88 -10.33 -21.21 2.02
CA ARG A 88 -10.90 -22.39 2.66
C ARG A 88 -9.85 -23.27 3.33
N VAL A 89 -8.70 -23.52 2.68
CA VAL A 89 -7.65 -24.40 3.25
C VAL A 89 -6.87 -23.73 4.37
N ALA A 90 -6.70 -22.40 4.31
CA ALA A 90 -6.06 -21.60 5.37
C ALA A 90 -7.04 -21.23 6.50
N GLY A 91 -8.36 -21.41 6.30
CA GLY A 91 -9.39 -21.11 7.30
C GLY A 91 -9.56 -19.61 7.55
N VAL A 92 -9.56 -18.82 6.47
CA VAL A 92 -9.62 -17.34 6.51
C VAL A 92 -10.77 -16.82 5.63
N SER A 93 -11.22 -15.60 5.91
CA SER A 93 -12.28 -14.94 5.14
C SER A 93 -11.76 -14.29 3.84
N GLY A 94 -10.47 -13.98 3.81
CA GLY A 94 -9.76 -13.30 2.74
C GLY A 94 -8.35 -12.94 3.22
N TYR A 95 -7.60 -12.22 2.41
CA TYR A 95 -6.30 -11.67 2.72
C TYR A 95 -6.04 -10.44 1.85
N TYR A 96 -5.10 -9.59 2.29
CA TYR A 96 -4.60 -8.53 1.42
C TYR A 96 -3.79 -9.14 0.26
N VAL A 97 -4.22 -8.86 -0.97
CA VAL A 97 -3.47 -9.23 -2.19
C VAL A 97 -2.19 -8.39 -2.27
N ARG A 98 -1.19 -8.88 -3.03
CA ARG A 98 0.07 -8.17 -3.25
C ARG A 98 -0.18 -6.79 -3.87
N ILE A 99 -0.96 -6.78 -4.94
CA ILE A 99 -1.27 -5.58 -5.71
C ILE A 99 -2.57 -5.78 -6.47
N ALA A 100 -3.45 -4.77 -6.44
CA ALA A 100 -4.67 -4.76 -7.22
C ALA A 100 -4.58 -3.80 -8.41
N ALA A 101 -5.37 -4.03 -9.45
CA ALA A 101 -5.33 -3.23 -10.68
C ALA A 101 -5.53 -1.73 -10.43
N GLY A 102 -4.72 -0.89 -11.09
CA GLY A 102 -4.79 0.59 -11.04
C GLY A 102 -5.98 1.19 -11.80
N LEU A 103 -7.19 0.71 -11.51
CA LEU A 103 -8.44 1.27 -12.02
C LEU A 103 -8.90 2.47 -11.18
N ALA A 104 -9.93 3.19 -11.65
CA ALA A 104 -10.58 4.22 -10.85
C ALA A 104 -11.00 3.66 -9.48
N THR A 105 -10.88 4.46 -8.42
CA THR A 105 -10.96 3.97 -7.04
C THR A 105 -12.30 3.32 -6.64
N ASP A 106 -13.40 3.65 -7.32
CA ASP A 106 -14.72 3.03 -7.09
C ASP A 106 -14.93 1.73 -7.90
N LEU A 107 -14.08 1.48 -8.91
CA LEU A 107 -14.08 0.26 -9.73
C LEU A 107 -13.00 -0.72 -9.30
N ALA A 108 -11.91 -0.21 -8.75
CA ALA A 108 -10.81 -1.00 -8.22
C ALA A 108 -11.32 -1.90 -7.09
N ALA A 109 -11.05 -3.19 -7.23
CA ALA A 109 -11.36 -4.23 -6.26
C ALA A 109 -10.26 -5.28 -6.30
N ALA A 110 -9.89 -5.78 -5.12
CA ALA A 110 -8.79 -6.73 -4.95
C ALA A 110 -8.97 -8.04 -5.73
N GLY A 111 -10.22 -8.44 -5.99
CA GLY A 111 -10.55 -9.65 -6.75
C GLY A 111 -10.53 -9.50 -8.28
N ASN A 112 -10.29 -8.29 -8.81
CA ASN A 112 -10.39 -8.04 -10.24
C ASN A 112 -9.02 -8.01 -10.92
N GLY A 113 -8.94 -8.63 -12.09
CA GLY A 113 -7.80 -8.54 -13.01
C GLY A 113 -6.69 -9.56 -12.76
N GLU A 114 -5.62 -9.44 -13.54
CA GLU A 114 -4.46 -10.34 -13.50
C GLU A 114 -3.21 -9.57 -13.09
N THR A 115 -2.33 -10.23 -12.35
CA THR A 115 -1.00 -9.73 -11.97
C THR A 115 0.05 -10.44 -12.82
N LEU A 116 0.97 -9.67 -13.39
CA LEU A 116 2.13 -10.19 -14.09
C LEU A 116 3.15 -10.69 -13.05
N ILE A 117 3.46 -11.97 -13.09
CA ILE A 117 4.55 -12.55 -12.31
C ILE A 117 5.83 -12.43 -13.13
N LYS A 118 6.64 -11.41 -12.81
CA LYS A 118 7.95 -11.24 -13.45
C LYS A 118 8.86 -12.45 -13.19
N ASN A 119 9.86 -12.59 -14.06
CA ASN A 119 10.89 -13.62 -13.94
C ASN A 119 10.37 -15.06 -14.06
N ARG A 120 9.24 -15.22 -14.75
CA ARG A 120 8.67 -16.51 -15.13
C ARG A 120 8.63 -16.69 -16.65
N PRO A 121 8.67 -17.94 -17.13
CA PRO A 121 8.33 -18.26 -18.51
C PRO A 121 6.93 -17.71 -18.90
N PRO A 122 6.71 -17.33 -20.19
CA PRO A 122 5.47 -16.68 -20.61
C PRO A 122 4.17 -17.44 -20.28
N ASP A 123 4.21 -18.77 -20.22
CA ASP A 123 3.06 -19.63 -19.88
C ASP A 123 2.69 -19.60 -18.40
N ARG A 124 3.51 -18.99 -17.54
CA ARG A 124 3.31 -18.86 -16.08
C ARG A 124 3.43 -17.43 -15.58
N ALA A 125 3.44 -16.47 -16.50
CA ALA A 125 3.70 -15.07 -16.21
C ALA A 125 2.45 -14.31 -15.73
N PHE A 126 1.26 -14.91 -15.71
CA PHE A 126 0.05 -14.24 -15.25
C PHE A 126 -0.71 -15.11 -14.26
N LEU A 127 -1.16 -14.48 -13.18
CA LEU A 127 -2.05 -15.08 -12.18
C LEU A 127 -3.23 -14.13 -11.93
N PRO A 128 -4.43 -14.64 -11.58
CA PRO A 128 -5.47 -13.82 -11.00
C PRO A 128 -4.91 -13.01 -9.81
N SER A 129 -5.26 -11.73 -9.72
CA SER A 129 -4.67 -10.87 -8.67
C SER A 129 -5.02 -11.34 -7.25
N GLU A 130 -6.18 -11.97 -7.09
CA GLU A 130 -6.58 -12.60 -5.82
C GLU A 130 -5.73 -13.81 -5.42
N ASP A 131 -5.01 -14.44 -6.36
CA ASP A 131 -4.11 -15.57 -6.07
C ASP A 131 -2.73 -15.09 -5.59
N VAL A 132 -2.39 -13.81 -5.82
CA VAL A 132 -1.07 -13.26 -5.53
C VAL A 132 -1.09 -12.57 -4.19
N LEU A 133 -0.50 -13.21 -3.18
CA LEU A 133 -0.34 -12.65 -1.84
C LEU A 133 1.13 -12.32 -1.56
N SER A 134 1.34 -11.46 -0.56
CA SER A 134 2.68 -11.03 -0.17
C SER A 134 2.74 -10.60 1.31
N PRO A 135 3.88 -10.77 2.01
CA PRO A 135 4.06 -10.24 3.37
C PRO A 135 4.01 -8.71 3.46
N ASP A 136 4.07 -8.02 2.33
CA ASP A 136 3.96 -6.57 2.16
C ASP A 136 2.80 -5.92 2.94
N ALA A 137 1.68 -6.63 3.08
CA ALA A 137 0.51 -6.17 3.83
C ALA A 137 0.78 -5.87 5.31
N LEU A 138 1.84 -6.43 5.90
CA LEU A 138 2.23 -6.12 7.29
C LEU A 138 2.67 -4.66 7.47
N ALA A 139 2.98 -3.96 6.37
CA ALA A 139 3.21 -2.52 6.40
C ALA A 139 2.00 -1.74 6.93
N LEU A 140 0.77 -2.21 6.71
CA LEU A 140 -0.43 -1.57 7.26
C LEU A 140 -0.38 -1.50 8.79
N VAL A 141 0.20 -2.51 9.45
CA VAL A 141 0.44 -2.50 10.90
C VAL A 141 1.68 -1.69 11.22
N ARG A 142 2.80 -1.90 10.52
CA ARG A 142 4.08 -1.23 10.78
C ARG A 142 3.98 0.29 10.71
N PHE A 143 3.17 0.82 9.80
CA PHE A 143 2.91 2.25 9.62
C PHE A 143 1.67 2.75 10.39
N GLY A 144 1.06 1.90 11.22
CA GLY A 144 0.01 2.28 12.16
C GLY A 144 -1.36 2.53 11.53
N LEU A 145 -1.65 1.99 10.35
CA LEU A 145 -2.96 2.14 9.69
C LEU A 145 -3.97 1.09 10.16
N ARG A 146 -3.51 -0.11 10.51
CA ARG A 146 -4.34 -1.20 11.06
C ARG A 146 -3.76 -1.72 12.37
N ALA A 147 -4.63 -2.14 13.27
CA ALA A 147 -4.23 -2.78 14.50
C ALA A 147 -3.67 -4.20 14.20
N PRO A 148 -2.71 -4.69 14.99
CA PRO A 148 -2.14 -6.03 14.77
C PRO A 148 -3.15 -7.17 14.95
N ASP A 149 -4.24 -6.91 15.67
CA ASP A 149 -5.37 -7.81 15.92
C ASP A 149 -6.59 -7.50 15.03
N ASP A 150 -6.45 -6.63 14.02
CA ASP A 150 -7.49 -6.43 13.00
C ASP A 150 -7.80 -7.78 12.31
N PRO A 151 -9.08 -8.17 12.17
CA PRO A 151 -9.44 -9.45 11.57
C PRO A 151 -8.84 -9.67 10.17
N HIS A 152 -8.78 -8.63 9.33
CA HIS A 152 -8.20 -8.72 7.99
C HIS A 152 -6.69 -8.98 8.05
N ILE A 153 -5.99 -8.35 9.00
CA ILE A 153 -4.56 -8.58 9.23
C ILE A 153 -4.29 -9.99 9.73
N VAL A 154 -5.06 -10.46 10.72
CA VAL A 154 -4.89 -11.80 11.28
C VAL A 154 -5.13 -12.88 10.23
N ASP A 155 -6.17 -12.73 9.41
CA ASP A 155 -6.45 -13.63 8.30
C ASP A 155 -5.34 -13.57 7.23
N THR A 156 -4.85 -12.39 6.89
CA THR A 156 -3.72 -12.21 5.97
C THR A 156 -2.44 -12.87 6.48
N VAL A 157 -2.13 -12.75 7.78
CA VAL A 157 -0.97 -13.40 8.41
C VAL A 157 -1.05 -14.91 8.25
N ARG A 158 -2.23 -15.51 8.47
CA ARG A 158 -2.46 -16.94 8.31
C ARG A 158 -2.30 -17.38 6.86
N ALA A 159 -2.82 -16.61 5.90
CA ALA A 159 -2.67 -16.89 4.47
C ALA A 159 -1.20 -16.82 4.04
N ILE A 160 -0.47 -15.79 4.47
CA ILE A 160 0.98 -15.65 4.26
C ILE A 160 1.73 -16.87 4.80
N ASP A 161 1.43 -17.30 6.02
CA ASP A 161 2.12 -18.41 6.64
C ASP A 161 1.78 -19.76 5.99
N HIS A 162 0.58 -19.90 5.43
CA HIS A 162 0.18 -21.10 4.69
C HIS A 162 0.88 -21.19 3.34
N ALA A 163 0.97 -20.08 2.60
CA ALA A 163 1.39 -20.10 1.20
C ALA A 163 2.85 -19.72 0.97
N LEU A 164 3.45 -18.87 1.81
CA LEU A 164 4.77 -18.29 1.57
C LEU A 164 5.83 -18.63 2.60
N LYS A 165 5.47 -19.33 3.70
CA LYS A 165 6.44 -19.70 4.73
C LYS A 165 7.20 -20.96 4.33
N VAL A 166 8.51 -20.95 4.56
CA VAL A 166 9.37 -22.13 4.48
C VAL A 166 10.12 -22.33 5.80
N GLU A 167 10.11 -23.57 6.30
CA GLU A 167 10.85 -23.95 7.51
C GLU A 167 12.27 -24.38 7.13
N LEU A 168 13.29 -23.61 7.56
CA LEU A 168 14.70 -23.88 7.32
C LEU A 168 15.42 -24.25 8.64
N PRO A 169 16.65 -24.79 8.60
CA PRO A 169 17.36 -25.20 9.81
C PRO A 169 17.50 -24.09 10.88
N GLN A 170 17.57 -22.82 10.45
CA GLN A 170 17.64 -21.67 11.34
C GLN A 170 16.28 -21.20 11.89
N GLY A 171 15.17 -21.67 11.33
CA GLY A 171 13.82 -21.17 11.61
C GLY A 171 13.03 -20.77 10.35
N PRO A 172 11.82 -20.23 10.51
CA PRO A 172 10.94 -19.90 9.39
C PRO A 172 11.39 -18.64 8.66
N LEU A 173 11.41 -18.72 7.33
CA LEU A 173 11.55 -17.58 6.41
C LEU A 173 10.35 -17.51 5.46
N TRP A 174 10.24 -16.41 4.70
CA TRP A 174 9.14 -16.22 3.74
C TRP A 174 9.66 -15.84 2.35
N TYR A 175 8.90 -16.24 1.32
CA TYR A 175 9.04 -15.72 -0.04
C TYR A 175 8.44 -14.31 -0.15
N ARG A 176 8.87 -13.55 -1.16
CA ARG A 176 8.35 -12.19 -1.42
C ARG A 176 6.85 -12.21 -1.74
N TYR A 177 6.43 -13.09 -2.63
CA TYR A 177 5.03 -13.22 -3.03
C TYR A 177 4.76 -14.56 -3.75
N THR A 178 3.49 -14.87 -4.00
CA THR A 178 3.07 -16.12 -4.67
C THR A 178 3.77 -16.28 -6.02
N ALA A 179 4.41 -17.43 -6.22
CA ALA A 179 5.04 -17.82 -7.48
C ALA A 179 6.16 -16.88 -7.98
N ASP A 180 6.82 -16.12 -7.10
CA ASP A 180 8.02 -15.36 -7.43
C ASP A 180 9.07 -16.16 -8.23
N GLY A 181 9.66 -15.52 -9.24
CA GLY A 181 10.67 -16.09 -10.13
C GLY A 181 12.08 -15.52 -9.94
N TYR A 182 12.30 -14.55 -9.05
CA TYR A 182 13.59 -13.91 -8.87
C TYR A 182 14.52 -14.69 -7.94
N GLY A 183 15.23 -15.65 -8.51
CA GLY A 183 16.24 -16.43 -7.80
C GLY A 183 16.84 -17.50 -8.71
N GLU A 184 17.65 -18.38 -8.15
CA GLU A 184 18.35 -19.41 -8.91
C GLU A 184 17.40 -20.32 -9.67
N GLN A 185 17.94 -20.98 -10.68
CA GLN A 185 17.30 -22.06 -11.41
C GLN A 185 17.07 -23.29 -10.53
N ALA A 186 16.25 -24.23 -11.01
CA ALA A 186 15.97 -25.48 -10.30
C ALA A 186 17.22 -26.33 -10.05
N ASP A 187 18.24 -26.24 -10.91
CA ASP A 187 19.53 -26.93 -10.78
C ASP A 187 20.59 -26.13 -9.98
N GLY A 188 20.17 -25.04 -9.34
CA GLY A 188 21.06 -24.10 -8.63
C GLY A 188 21.87 -23.19 -9.55
N GLY A 189 21.63 -23.21 -10.86
CA GLY A 189 22.21 -22.25 -11.78
C GLY A 189 21.83 -20.81 -11.41
N PRO A 190 22.68 -19.81 -11.71
CA PRO A 190 22.40 -18.42 -11.38
C PRO A 190 21.15 -17.91 -12.11
N PHE A 191 20.50 -16.91 -11.52
CA PHE A 191 19.40 -16.20 -12.16
C PHE A 191 19.85 -15.53 -13.47
N ASP A 192 19.07 -15.70 -14.54
CA ASP A 192 19.40 -15.20 -15.90
C ASP A 192 18.27 -14.36 -16.54
N GLY A 193 17.28 -13.98 -15.74
CA GLY A 193 16.05 -13.34 -16.19
C GLY A 193 14.80 -14.12 -15.82
N THR A 194 14.92 -15.44 -15.63
CA THR A 194 13.86 -16.29 -15.06
C THR A 194 14.41 -17.20 -13.97
N GLY A 195 13.56 -17.72 -13.09
CA GLY A 195 13.99 -18.64 -12.05
C GLY A 195 12.92 -19.01 -11.04
N ILE A 196 13.37 -19.26 -9.82
CA ILE A 196 12.55 -19.58 -8.65
C ILE A 196 12.98 -18.64 -7.52
N GLY A 197 12.08 -17.77 -7.08
CA GLY A 197 12.34 -16.90 -5.93
C GLY A 197 12.63 -17.72 -4.68
N ARG A 198 13.62 -17.30 -3.90
CA ARG A 198 14.02 -17.97 -2.65
C ARG A 198 13.50 -17.24 -1.43
N ALA A 199 13.75 -17.78 -0.24
CA ALA A 199 13.30 -17.18 1.00
C ALA A 199 14.17 -15.98 1.40
N TRP A 200 13.54 -14.90 1.86
CA TRP A 200 14.22 -13.64 2.22
C TRP A 200 14.35 -13.50 3.74
N PRO A 201 15.57 -13.52 4.32
CA PRO A 201 15.77 -13.33 5.76
C PRO A 201 15.15 -12.03 6.30
N LEU A 202 15.23 -10.96 5.51
CA LEU A 202 14.62 -9.66 5.80
C LEU A 202 13.15 -9.79 6.26
N LEU A 203 12.37 -10.67 5.64
CA LEU A 203 10.94 -10.81 5.91
C LEU A 203 10.66 -11.47 7.27
N ALA A 204 11.60 -12.25 7.82
CA ALA A 204 11.52 -12.68 9.21
C ALA A 204 11.64 -11.49 10.18
N GLY A 205 12.47 -10.49 9.83
CA GLY A 205 12.57 -9.23 10.57
C GLY A 205 11.28 -8.39 10.49
N GLU A 206 10.67 -8.29 9.31
CA GLU A 206 9.37 -7.61 9.15
C GLU A 206 8.25 -8.32 9.92
N ARG A 207 8.20 -9.66 9.85
CA ARG A 207 7.28 -10.46 10.67
C ARG A 207 7.53 -10.23 12.17
N ALA A 208 8.78 -10.15 12.61
CA ALA A 208 9.11 -9.92 14.03
C ALA A 208 8.56 -8.57 14.54
N HIS A 209 8.58 -7.52 13.72
CA HIS A 209 7.95 -6.25 14.08
C HIS A 209 6.43 -6.38 14.22
N TYR A 210 5.77 -7.14 13.35
CA TYR A 210 4.34 -7.45 13.50
C TYR A 210 4.08 -8.23 14.81
N GLU A 211 4.87 -9.27 15.09
CA GLU A 211 4.75 -10.06 16.32
C GLU A 211 4.94 -9.20 17.57
N LEU A 212 5.90 -8.28 17.54
CA LEU A 212 6.13 -7.34 18.63
C LEU A 212 4.95 -6.36 18.80
N ALA A 213 4.44 -5.79 17.70
CA ALA A 213 3.26 -4.93 17.73
C ALA A 213 2.03 -5.66 18.31
N ALA A 214 1.89 -6.95 18.01
CA ALA A 214 0.85 -7.82 18.53
C ALA A 214 1.07 -8.28 20.00
N GLY A 215 2.08 -7.76 20.69
CA GLY A 215 2.41 -8.10 22.08
C GLY A 215 3.11 -9.45 22.25
N ARG A 216 3.50 -10.13 21.16
CA ARG A 216 4.13 -11.46 21.17
C ARG A 216 5.65 -11.34 21.14
N ARG A 217 6.22 -10.70 22.15
CA ARG A 217 7.66 -10.41 22.27
C ARG A 217 8.55 -11.64 22.09
N ALA A 218 8.18 -12.78 22.67
CA ALA A 218 8.97 -14.01 22.55
C ALA A 218 9.07 -14.52 21.10
N ALA A 219 7.99 -14.39 20.33
CA ALA A 219 7.98 -14.73 18.91
C ALA A 219 8.87 -13.77 18.11
N ALA A 220 8.79 -12.46 18.39
CA ALA A 220 9.69 -11.47 17.78
C ALA A 220 11.17 -11.74 18.08
N GLN A 221 11.51 -12.15 19.30
CA GLN A 221 12.89 -12.53 19.67
C GLN A 221 13.35 -13.80 18.94
N ALA A 222 12.49 -14.80 18.81
CA ALA A 222 12.80 -16.01 18.06
C ALA A 222 13.07 -15.70 16.58
N LEU A 223 12.26 -14.83 15.96
CA LEU A 223 12.46 -14.39 14.58
C LEU A 223 13.71 -13.52 14.40
N CYS A 224 14.07 -12.71 15.40
CA CYS A 224 15.35 -12.00 15.40
C CYS A 224 16.53 -12.99 15.35
N ALA A 225 16.48 -14.06 16.15
CA ALA A 225 17.48 -15.11 16.11
C ALA A 225 17.51 -15.85 14.77
N THR A 226 16.34 -16.10 14.14
CA THR A 226 16.25 -16.66 12.79
C THR A 226 16.93 -15.77 11.74
N LEU A 227 16.70 -14.45 11.82
CA LEU A 227 17.36 -13.48 10.94
C LEU A 227 18.88 -13.51 11.12
N GLU A 228 19.36 -13.46 12.36
CA GLU A 228 20.79 -13.52 12.68
C GLU A 228 21.45 -14.83 12.20
N ALA A 229 20.76 -15.96 12.37
CA ALA A 229 21.23 -17.26 11.95
C ALA A 229 21.22 -17.49 10.42
N SER A 230 20.57 -16.60 9.65
CA SER A 230 20.63 -16.59 8.19
C SER A 230 21.91 -15.96 7.63
N ALA A 231 22.75 -15.36 8.49
CA ALA A 231 24.01 -14.76 8.05
C ALA A 231 25.02 -15.80 7.52
N GLY A 232 25.86 -15.37 6.57
CA GLY A 232 27.04 -16.12 6.16
C GLY A 232 28.12 -16.14 7.26
N ASP A 233 29.23 -16.87 7.03
CA ASP A 233 30.30 -17.04 8.04
C ASP A 233 30.94 -15.73 8.49
N GLY A 234 30.93 -14.71 7.65
CA GLY A 234 31.41 -13.36 7.97
C GLY A 234 30.41 -12.48 8.71
N GLY A 235 29.22 -12.99 9.08
CA GLY A 235 28.16 -12.23 9.75
C GLY A 235 27.33 -11.33 8.81
N MET A 236 27.49 -11.48 7.50
CA MET A 236 26.75 -10.69 6.51
C MET A 236 25.38 -11.32 6.25
N LEU A 237 24.31 -10.55 6.44
CA LEU A 237 22.95 -10.94 6.08
C LEU A 237 22.75 -10.90 4.55
N PRO A 238 22.32 -12.01 3.93
CA PRO A 238 22.05 -12.04 2.49
C PRO A 238 20.67 -11.47 2.17
N GLU A 239 20.45 -11.21 0.89
CA GLU A 239 19.13 -10.96 0.34
C GLU A 239 18.25 -12.22 0.40
N GLN A 240 18.77 -13.35 -0.05
CA GLN A 240 18.04 -14.62 -0.08
C GLN A 240 18.83 -15.78 0.54
N SER A 241 18.11 -16.78 1.05
CA SER A 241 18.65 -18.04 1.56
C SER A 241 18.19 -19.22 0.71
N TRP A 242 19.10 -20.16 0.48
CA TRP A 242 18.82 -21.39 -0.25
C TRP A 242 17.84 -22.27 0.52
N ASP A 243 16.79 -22.74 -0.14
CA ASP A 243 15.64 -23.39 0.49
C ASP A 243 15.39 -24.83 0.01
N ALA A 244 16.11 -25.27 -1.02
CA ALA A 244 16.06 -26.62 -1.55
C ALA A 244 17.15 -27.53 -0.96
N GLY A 245 17.27 -28.76 -1.48
CA GLY A 245 18.33 -29.69 -1.10
C GLY A 245 19.72 -29.16 -1.45
N ASP A 246 20.73 -29.60 -0.70
CA ASP A 246 22.11 -29.13 -0.88
C ASP A 246 22.65 -29.45 -2.29
N ILE A 247 23.39 -28.50 -2.85
CA ILE A 247 24.16 -28.65 -4.10
C ILE A 247 25.61 -28.22 -3.81
N PRO A 248 26.43 -29.13 -3.22
CA PRO A 248 27.78 -28.78 -2.76
C PRO A 248 28.69 -28.22 -3.86
N ASP A 249 28.58 -28.72 -5.09
CA ASP A 249 29.36 -28.25 -6.25
C ASP A 249 29.08 -26.79 -6.61
N ARG A 250 28.00 -26.20 -6.08
CA ARG A 250 27.61 -24.80 -6.26
C ARG A 250 27.65 -24.00 -4.95
N GLU A 251 28.15 -24.59 -3.87
CA GLU A 251 28.17 -23.99 -2.52
C GLU A 251 26.77 -23.61 -1.98
N LEU A 252 25.71 -24.23 -2.50
CA LEU A 252 24.34 -24.01 -2.06
C LEU A 252 23.97 -25.03 -0.99
N PHE A 253 23.71 -24.56 0.23
CA PHE A 253 23.35 -25.40 1.37
C PHE A 253 22.06 -24.89 1.99
N ARG A 254 21.16 -25.80 2.35
CA ARG A 254 19.82 -25.45 2.83
C ARG A 254 19.90 -24.58 4.09
N GLY A 255 19.29 -23.39 4.04
CA GLY A 255 19.32 -22.39 5.10
C GLY A 255 20.50 -21.42 5.05
N ARG A 256 21.46 -21.61 4.14
CA ARG A 256 22.63 -20.73 3.98
C ARG A 256 22.37 -19.68 2.89
N PRO A 257 23.18 -18.61 2.79
CA PRO A 257 23.05 -17.63 1.73
C PRO A 257 22.95 -18.27 0.34
N ALA A 258 22.01 -17.78 -0.48
CA ALA A 258 21.93 -18.13 -1.90
C ALA A 258 22.94 -17.29 -2.73
N GLY A 259 22.87 -17.38 -4.06
CA GLY A 259 23.73 -16.63 -4.98
C GLY A 259 23.34 -15.15 -5.18
N SER A 260 22.24 -14.71 -4.57
CA SER A 260 21.79 -13.32 -4.52
C SER A 260 22.74 -12.37 -3.78
N ALA A 261 22.41 -11.07 -3.73
CA ALA A 261 23.25 -10.06 -3.09
C ALA A 261 23.55 -10.36 -1.60
N MET A 262 24.83 -10.29 -1.21
CA MET A 262 25.27 -10.35 0.19
C MET A 262 26.53 -9.49 0.38
N PRO A 263 26.52 -8.50 1.31
CA PRO A 263 25.42 -8.14 2.20
C PRO A 263 24.29 -7.37 1.52
N LEU A 264 23.04 -7.61 1.95
CA LEU A 264 21.92 -6.72 1.66
C LEU A 264 21.82 -5.65 2.76
N VAL A 265 22.06 -4.38 2.41
CA VAL A 265 21.99 -3.25 3.36
C VAL A 265 20.60 -3.13 3.99
N TRP A 266 19.54 -3.45 3.25
CA TRP A 266 18.17 -3.47 3.77
C TRP A 266 17.99 -4.51 4.88
N ALA A 267 18.44 -5.76 4.70
CA ALA A 267 18.37 -6.78 5.75
C ALA A 267 19.09 -6.35 7.03
N HIS A 268 20.26 -5.71 6.92
CA HIS A 268 20.99 -5.18 8.06
C HIS A 268 20.24 -4.00 8.73
N SER A 269 19.66 -3.10 7.95
CA SER A 269 18.83 -2.01 8.49
C SER A 269 17.62 -2.57 9.25
N GLU A 270 16.95 -3.58 8.72
CA GLU A 270 15.82 -4.24 9.38
C GLU A 270 16.23 -4.90 10.69
N HIS A 271 17.39 -5.57 10.72
CA HIS A 271 17.95 -6.15 11.95
C HIS A 271 18.21 -5.08 13.01
N LEU A 272 18.86 -3.97 12.65
CA LEU A 272 19.12 -2.87 13.59
C LEU A 272 17.83 -2.25 14.14
N LYS A 273 16.83 -2.05 13.28
CA LYS A 273 15.50 -1.55 13.69
C LYS A 273 14.78 -2.55 14.60
N LEU A 274 14.92 -3.84 14.34
CA LEU A 274 14.33 -4.89 15.18
C LEU A 274 15.00 -4.95 16.55
N LEU A 275 16.33 -4.91 16.62
CA LEU A 275 17.06 -4.84 17.89
C LEU A 275 16.64 -3.64 18.73
N ARG A 276 16.50 -2.47 18.08
CA ARG A 276 16.00 -1.26 18.74
C ARG A 276 14.55 -1.43 19.21
N SER A 277 13.69 -1.99 18.37
CA SER A 277 12.28 -2.22 18.71
C SER A 277 12.13 -3.20 19.89
N LEU A 278 12.93 -4.26 19.90
CA LEU A 278 12.99 -5.20 21.03
C LEU A 278 13.50 -4.52 22.29
N ALA A 279 14.50 -3.64 22.23
CA ALA A 279 14.96 -2.88 23.39
C ALA A 279 13.85 -1.97 23.96
N ASP A 280 13.13 -1.27 23.07
CA ASP A 280 12.06 -0.33 23.45
C ASP A 280 10.75 -1.04 23.85
N GLY A 281 10.57 -2.30 23.45
CA GLY A 281 9.32 -3.05 23.66
C GLY A 281 8.17 -2.62 22.74
N ALA A 282 8.47 -1.82 21.71
CA ALA A 282 7.52 -1.32 20.72
C ALA A 282 8.23 -1.17 19.36
N VAL A 283 7.47 -1.17 18.26
CA VAL A 283 8.03 -0.95 16.91
C VAL A 283 8.63 0.45 16.82
N PHE A 284 9.95 0.53 16.73
CA PHE A 284 10.72 1.78 16.81
C PHE A 284 10.41 2.74 15.65
N ASP A 285 10.21 2.21 14.44
CA ASP A 285 10.06 3.00 13.22
C ASP A 285 8.60 3.25 12.81
N MET A 286 7.63 2.96 13.68
CA MET A 286 6.21 3.27 13.42
C MET A 286 5.95 4.78 13.53
N PRO A 287 5.52 5.47 12.45
CA PRO A 287 5.10 6.85 12.56
C PRO A 287 3.88 6.97 13.48
N PRO A 288 3.87 7.90 14.45
CA PRO A 288 2.80 7.96 15.44
C PRO A 288 1.45 8.43 14.88
N GLN A 289 1.45 9.11 13.72
CA GLN A 289 0.27 9.77 13.17
C GLN A 289 -0.83 8.77 12.80
N GLY A 290 -0.48 7.72 12.04
CA GLY A 290 -1.43 6.69 11.62
C GLY A 290 -2.10 6.03 12.82
N ARG A 291 -1.29 5.56 13.79
CA ARG A 291 -1.80 4.89 14.99
C ARG A 291 -2.78 5.76 15.77
N LYS A 292 -2.43 7.02 16.02
CA LYS A 292 -3.30 7.96 16.74
C LYS A 292 -4.59 8.24 15.96
N ARG A 293 -4.48 8.42 14.64
CA ARG A 293 -5.60 8.85 13.79
C ARG A 293 -6.57 7.73 13.47
N TYR A 294 -6.08 6.56 13.06
CA TYR A 294 -6.89 5.49 12.50
C TYR A 294 -7.18 4.36 13.48
N ILE A 295 -6.27 4.05 14.40
CA ILE A 295 -6.47 2.97 15.37
C ILE A 295 -7.14 3.53 16.63
N GLU A 296 -6.57 4.56 17.24
CA GLU A 296 -7.12 5.16 18.48
C GLU A 296 -8.31 6.07 18.19
N GLY A 297 -8.17 6.97 17.20
CA GLY A 297 -9.20 7.94 16.84
C GLY A 297 -10.29 7.41 15.90
N ARG A 298 -10.06 6.27 15.24
CA ARG A 298 -10.98 5.68 14.25
C ARG A 298 -11.48 6.68 13.21
N THR A 299 -10.59 7.56 12.77
CA THR A 299 -10.92 8.63 11.82
C THR A 299 -11.25 8.05 10.46
N GLY A 300 -12.47 8.32 9.96
CA GLY A 300 -12.88 8.04 8.58
C GLY A 300 -12.69 9.25 7.67
N SER A 301 -13.07 9.11 6.41
CA SER A 301 -13.06 10.22 5.45
C SER A 301 -14.42 10.92 5.43
N GLU A 302 -14.45 12.23 5.18
CA GLU A 302 -15.69 12.95 4.84
C GLU A 302 -15.87 13.13 3.33
N ILE A 303 -14.87 12.74 2.54
CA ILE A 303 -14.79 13.03 1.12
C ILE A 303 -14.55 11.78 0.27
N ARG A 304 -14.90 11.90 -1.01
CA ARG A 304 -14.32 11.13 -2.10
C ARG A 304 -13.69 12.09 -3.10
N ILE A 305 -12.56 11.69 -3.66
CA ILE A 305 -11.76 12.55 -4.53
C ILE A 305 -11.96 12.10 -5.96
N TRP A 306 -12.40 13.03 -6.80
CA TRP A 306 -12.48 12.87 -8.25
C TRP A 306 -11.38 13.68 -8.90
N ARG A 307 -10.68 13.06 -9.85
CA ARG A 307 -9.67 13.67 -10.71
C ARG A 307 -9.84 13.17 -12.13
N PHE A 308 -9.20 13.81 -13.10
CA PHE A 308 -9.23 13.35 -14.50
C PHE A 308 -8.63 11.96 -14.71
N ASP A 309 -7.63 11.60 -13.90
CA ASP A 309 -6.97 10.29 -13.86
C ASP A 309 -7.65 9.32 -12.88
N ASN A 310 -8.58 9.79 -12.06
CA ASN A 310 -9.39 9.00 -11.14
C ASN A 310 -10.86 9.45 -11.19
N GLN A 311 -11.52 9.12 -12.31
CA GLN A 311 -12.90 9.54 -12.56
C GLN A 311 -13.88 8.55 -11.91
N ILE A 312 -14.07 8.68 -10.60
CA ILE A 312 -15.06 7.87 -9.90
C ILE A 312 -16.45 8.10 -10.49
N SER A 313 -17.22 7.02 -10.63
CA SER A 313 -18.60 7.02 -11.11
C SER A 313 -19.61 6.94 -9.96
N ARG A 314 -19.16 6.54 -8.77
CA ARG A 314 -20.00 6.39 -7.57
C ARG A 314 -19.37 7.02 -6.35
N ILE A 315 -20.20 7.54 -5.45
CA ILE A 315 -19.80 7.98 -4.11
C ILE A 315 -20.68 7.33 -3.03
N PRO A 316 -20.11 6.92 -1.87
CA PRO A 316 -20.91 6.47 -0.75
C PRO A 316 -21.81 7.59 -0.19
N PRO A 317 -22.98 7.24 0.37
CA PRO A 317 -23.83 8.20 1.08
C PRO A 317 -23.08 8.96 2.18
N GLY A 318 -23.47 10.21 2.42
CA GLY A 318 -22.91 11.05 3.50
C GLY A 318 -21.53 11.66 3.22
N LYS A 319 -20.90 11.37 2.08
CA LYS A 319 -19.60 11.96 1.69
C LYS A 319 -19.79 13.19 0.78
N ARG A 320 -18.84 14.13 0.83
CA ARG A 320 -18.69 15.22 -0.15
C ARG A 320 -17.86 14.74 -1.34
N LEU A 321 -18.18 15.20 -2.54
CA LEU A 321 -17.31 15.01 -3.71
C LEU A 321 -16.30 16.15 -3.79
N ARG A 322 -15.02 15.87 -3.59
CA ARG A 322 -13.93 16.80 -3.87
C ARG A 322 -13.48 16.63 -5.31
N LEU A 323 -13.59 17.68 -6.12
CA LEU A 323 -12.91 17.74 -7.41
C LEU A 323 -11.52 18.33 -7.19
N GLU A 324 -10.49 17.61 -7.63
CA GLU A 324 -9.11 18.09 -7.60
C GLU A 324 -8.55 18.21 -9.02
N LEU A 325 -8.16 19.43 -9.39
CA LEU A 325 -7.88 19.86 -10.76
C LEU A 325 -6.48 20.50 -10.85
N ALA A 326 -5.85 20.38 -12.02
CA ALA A 326 -4.54 20.97 -12.27
C ALA A 326 -4.56 22.50 -12.54
N ALA A 327 -5.75 23.09 -12.68
CA ALA A 327 -5.91 24.49 -13.06
C ALA A 327 -7.18 25.09 -12.41
N PRO A 328 -7.24 26.43 -12.23
CA PRO A 328 -8.43 27.09 -11.71
C PRO A 328 -9.62 26.90 -12.65
N ALA A 329 -10.75 26.54 -12.06
CA ALA A 329 -12.02 26.40 -12.74
C ALA A 329 -13.18 26.96 -11.90
N ASN A 330 -14.27 27.30 -12.60
CA ASN A 330 -15.60 27.41 -12.01
C ASN A 330 -16.37 26.13 -12.38
N VAL A 331 -16.86 25.41 -11.37
CA VAL A 331 -17.53 24.12 -11.54
C VAL A 331 -19.02 24.36 -11.55
N ARG A 332 -19.66 24.07 -12.67
CA ARG A 332 -21.11 24.08 -12.80
C ARG A 332 -21.63 22.68 -12.51
N TRP A 333 -22.51 22.52 -11.54
CA TRP A 333 -23.02 21.21 -11.14
C TRP A 333 -24.52 21.25 -10.85
N SER A 334 -25.17 20.10 -11.02
CA SER A 334 -26.60 19.92 -10.86
C SER A 334 -26.89 18.55 -10.25
N THR A 335 -27.96 18.48 -9.47
CA THR A 335 -28.45 17.27 -8.80
C THR A 335 -29.88 16.93 -9.25
N ASP A 336 -30.40 17.61 -10.27
CA ASP A 336 -31.77 17.51 -10.77
C ASP A 336 -31.83 17.42 -12.31
N GLY A 337 -30.77 16.87 -12.92
CA GLY A 337 -30.72 16.66 -14.37
C GLY A 337 -30.64 17.97 -15.17
N TRP A 338 -29.96 18.98 -14.63
CA TRP A 338 -29.80 20.33 -15.21
C TRP A 338 -31.08 21.18 -15.23
N ALA A 339 -32.12 20.81 -14.48
CA ALA A 339 -33.28 21.70 -14.28
C ALA A 339 -32.88 22.95 -13.50
N SER A 340 -31.94 22.82 -12.55
CA SER A 340 -31.22 23.91 -11.91
C SER A 340 -29.72 23.58 -11.84
N TRP A 341 -28.89 24.59 -11.58
CA TRP A 341 -27.46 24.41 -11.39
C TRP A 341 -26.89 25.39 -10.37
N THR A 342 -25.76 24.99 -9.81
CA THR A 342 -24.92 25.82 -8.94
C THR A 342 -23.54 25.95 -9.57
N ASP A 343 -22.95 27.14 -9.48
CA ASP A 343 -21.58 27.40 -9.89
C ASP A 343 -20.70 27.56 -8.64
N SER A 344 -19.65 26.76 -8.52
CA SER A 344 -18.71 26.79 -7.40
C SER A 344 -17.28 26.99 -7.90
N ALA A 345 -16.62 28.07 -7.46
CA ALA A 345 -15.24 28.34 -7.81
C ALA A 345 -14.28 27.41 -7.04
N THR A 346 -13.24 26.94 -7.74
CA THR A 346 -12.13 26.24 -7.10
C THR A 346 -11.25 27.19 -6.27
N ARG A 347 -10.65 26.65 -5.21
CA ARG A 347 -9.60 27.32 -4.43
C ARG A 347 -8.24 26.71 -4.73
N PRO A 348 -7.14 27.50 -4.78
CA PRO A 348 -5.80 26.95 -4.92
C PRO A 348 -5.39 26.16 -3.69
N THR A 349 -4.55 25.14 -3.88
CA THR A 349 -3.83 24.44 -2.81
C THR A 349 -2.38 24.91 -2.78
N GLY A 350 -1.67 24.66 -1.69
CA GLY A 350 -0.23 24.88 -1.58
C GLY A 350 0.63 23.85 -2.34
N PHE A 351 0.03 23.03 -3.21
CA PHE A 351 0.69 21.98 -3.98
C PHE A 351 0.55 22.17 -5.50
N GLY A 352 0.01 23.31 -5.95
CA GLY A 352 -0.18 23.61 -7.37
C GLY A 352 -1.43 22.97 -7.99
N SER A 353 -2.28 22.36 -7.17
CA SER A 353 -3.62 21.90 -7.57
C SER A 353 -4.69 22.92 -7.15
N HIS A 354 -5.91 22.71 -7.64
CA HIS A 354 -7.09 23.49 -7.31
C HIS A 354 -8.21 22.54 -6.88
N VAL A 355 -8.89 22.85 -5.78
CA VAL A 355 -9.93 21.98 -5.24
C VAL A 355 -11.26 22.69 -5.07
N VAL A 356 -12.36 21.94 -5.17
CA VAL A 356 -13.68 22.37 -4.74
C VAL A 356 -14.43 21.18 -4.15
N ASP A 357 -15.15 21.41 -3.05
CA ASP A 357 -15.98 20.39 -2.41
C ASP A 357 -17.44 20.63 -2.79
N LEU A 358 -18.05 19.67 -3.46
CA LEU A 358 -19.46 19.69 -3.83
C LEU A 358 -20.28 19.05 -2.69
N ALA A 359 -21.35 19.73 -2.28
CA ALA A 359 -22.16 19.36 -1.12
C ALA A 359 -23.11 18.19 -1.43
N THR A 360 -22.56 17.00 -1.64
CA THR A 360 -23.30 15.78 -2.01
C THR A 360 -23.80 14.96 -0.81
N HIS A 361 -23.38 15.32 0.40
CA HIS A 361 -23.70 14.57 1.63
C HIS A 361 -25.19 14.47 1.94
N ALA A 362 -26.01 15.42 1.44
CA ALA A 362 -27.45 15.46 1.65
C ALA A 362 -28.26 14.84 0.50
N LEU A 363 -27.60 14.31 -0.53
CA LEU A 363 -28.29 13.69 -1.67
C LEU A 363 -28.84 12.31 -1.27
N ALA A 364 -29.98 11.95 -1.86
CA ALA A 364 -30.58 10.64 -1.66
C ALA A 364 -29.77 9.55 -2.39
N PRO A 365 -29.75 8.30 -1.88
CA PRO A 365 -29.17 7.17 -2.60
C PRO A 365 -29.70 7.06 -4.02
N GLY A 366 -28.83 6.79 -5.00
CA GLY A 366 -29.17 6.73 -6.42
C GLY A 366 -29.35 8.09 -7.10
N ALA A 367 -29.26 9.21 -6.39
CA ALA A 367 -29.34 10.52 -7.01
C ALA A 367 -28.11 10.78 -7.91
N PRO A 368 -28.31 11.29 -9.14
CA PRO A 368 -27.21 11.69 -9.99
C PRO A 368 -26.68 13.07 -9.59
N LEU A 369 -25.36 13.22 -9.64
CA LEU A 369 -24.66 14.49 -9.62
C LEU A 369 -23.98 14.65 -10.98
N ALA A 370 -24.44 15.62 -11.76
CA ALA A 370 -23.81 16.00 -13.02
C ALA A 370 -22.98 17.27 -12.83
N PHE A 371 -21.81 17.35 -13.45
CA PHE A 371 -21.01 18.57 -13.44
C PHE A 371 -20.22 18.78 -14.74
N THR A 372 -19.83 20.03 -14.98
CA THR A 372 -18.90 20.42 -16.04
C THR A 372 -18.02 21.58 -15.56
N LEU A 373 -16.93 21.84 -16.26
CA LEU A 373 -15.87 22.74 -15.85
C LEU A 373 -15.76 23.91 -16.82
N PHE A 374 -15.80 25.14 -16.30
CA PHE A 374 -15.35 26.32 -17.01
C PHE A 374 -13.94 26.67 -16.57
N TRP A 375 -12.96 26.46 -17.44
CA TRP A 375 -11.55 26.74 -17.20
C TRP A 375 -11.30 28.24 -17.26
N THR A 376 -11.18 28.89 -16.11
CA THR A 376 -11.18 30.36 -16.03
C THR A 376 -9.97 30.99 -16.72
N ALA A 377 -8.80 30.34 -16.66
CA ALA A 377 -7.60 30.81 -17.34
C ALA A 377 -7.65 30.70 -18.87
N ALA A 378 -8.40 29.72 -19.39
CA ALA A 378 -8.51 29.45 -20.83
C ALA A 378 -9.84 29.97 -21.43
N GLU A 379 -10.70 30.55 -20.60
CA GLU A 379 -12.03 31.07 -20.95
C GLU A 379 -12.88 30.10 -21.80
N ARG A 380 -12.79 28.80 -21.50
CA ARG A 380 -13.49 27.75 -22.23
C ARG A 380 -14.14 26.74 -21.32
N TRP A 381 -15.27 26.20 -21.78
CA TRP A 381 -15.87 25.01 -21.19
C TRP A 381 -15.05 23.77 -21.55
N GLU A 382 -15.11 22.77 -20.68
CA GLU A 382 -14.55 21.43 -20.93
C GLU A 382 -15.19 20.74 -22.13
N GLY A 383 -16.42 21.13 -22.50
CA GLY A 383 -17.11 20.64 -23.70
C GLY A 383 -17.83 19.31 -23.51
N ARG A 384 -17.85 18.77 -22.28
CA ARG A 384 -18.63 17.59 -21.88
C ARG A 384 -19.09 17.71 -20.43
N ASN A 385 -20.08 16.91 -20.08
CA ASN A 385 -20.52 16.71 -18.70
C ASN A 385 -19.90 15.42 -18.14
N PHE A 386 -19.69 15.41 -16.83
CA PHE A 386 -19.37 14.23 -16.03
C PHE A 386 -20.53 13.91 -15.12
N GLU A 387 -20.65 12.66 -14.72
CA GLU A 387 -21.71 12.20 -13.82
C GLU A 387 -21.14 11.28 -12.75
N VAL A 388 -21.61 11.46 -11.53
CA VAL A 388 -21.32 10.64 -10.36
C VAL A 388 -22.65 10.30 -9.70
N THR A 389 -22.89 9.05 -9.39
CA THR A 389 -24.14 8.62 -8.73
C THR A 389 -23.88 8.32 -7.26
N LEU A 390 -24.81 8.69 -6.38
CA LEU A 390 -24.74 8.18 -5.00
C LEU A 390 -25.02 6.69 -4.99
N ALA A 391 -24.13 5.91 -4.37
CA ALA A 391 -24.31 4.47 -4.24
C ALA A 391 -25.64 4.17 -3.52
N VAL A 392 -26.33 3.14 -4.02
CA VAL A 392 -27.45 2.50 -3.34
C VAL A 392 -26.84 1.31 -2.62
N ASP A 393 -26.93 1.30 -1.29
CA ASP A 393 -26.37 0.23 -0.46
C ASP A 393 -26.90 -1.16 -0.85
#